data_AF-A0A1B3EBS2-F1
#
_entry.id   AF-A0A1B3EBS2-F1
#
_cell.length_a   1.000
_cell.length_b   1.000
_cell.length_c   1.000
_cell.angle_alpha   90.00
_cell.angle_beta   90.00
_cell.angle_gamma   90.00
#
_symmetry.space_group_name_H-M   'P 1'
#
loop_
_entity.id
_entity.type
_entity.pdbx_description
1 polymer ?
#
loop_
_entity_poly.entity_id
_entity_poly.type
_entity_poly.pdbx_seq_one_letter_code
_entity_poly.pdbx_strand_id
1 'polypeptide(L)' 'MKNRKINVYTYEIDPPHKTTISLPDYLFELFAVKLGGTTQAQDWIQAELERNPTKYAIDTSQQVRKTITLLLTVPSLAT' A
#
# COMPACT_ATOMS: atom_id res chain seq x y z
N MET A 1 13.55 3.41 13.39
CA MET A 1 12.85 3.46 12.09
C MET A 1 11.41 3.90 12.35
N LYS A 2 10.89 4.87 11.60
CA LYS A 2 9.50 5.34 11.77
C LYS A 2 8.59 4.54 10.83
N ASN A 3 7.37 4.25 11.29
CA ASN A 3 6.31 3.72 10.44
C ASN A 3 5.37 4.86 10.05
N ARG A 4 5.09 4.99 8.75
CA ARG A 4 4.08 5.89 8.22
C ARG A 4 2.71 5.24 8.36
N LYS A 5 1.77 5.96 8.96
CA LYS A 5 0.36 5.57 9.01
C LYS A 5 -0.33 6.13 7.75
N ILE A 6 -0.76 5.24 6.88
CA ILE A 6 -1.49 5.59 5.66
C ILE A 6 -2.96 5.32 5.93
N ASN A 7 -3.79 6.34 5.77
CA ASN A 7 -5.24 6.19 5.89
C ASN A 7 -5.80 5.86 4.51
N VAL A 8 -6.58 4.80 4.45
CA VAL A 8 -7.18 4.25 3.23
C VAL A 8 -8.64 3.92 3.52
N TYR A 9 -9.51 4.17 2.56
CA TYR A 9 -10.96 4.06 2.73
C TYR A 9 -11.49 2.89 1.92
N THR A 10 -11.90 1.80 2.54
CA THR A 10 -12.48 0.68 1.78
C THR A 10 -13.96 0.96 1.55
N TYR A 11 -14.39 1.05 0.29
CA TYR A 11 -15.78 1.34 -0.12
C TYR A 11 -16.66 0.08 -0.28
N GLU A 12 -16.14 -1.10 0.06
CA GLU A 12 -16.84 -2.38 -0.12
C GLU A 12 -17.90 -2.67 0.94
N ILE A 13 -17.97 -1.86 1.98
CA ILE A 13 -18.95 -1.93 3.05
C ILE A 13 -19.59 -0.55 3.15
N ASP A 14 -20.90 -0.46 3.08
CA ASP A 14 -21.62 0.78 3.41
C ASP A 14 -21.95 0.74 4.92
N PRO A 15 -21.44 1.69 5.72
CA PRO A 15 -20.65 2.87 5.36
C PRO A 15 -19.14 2.57 5.14
N PRO A 16 -18.45 3.39 4.32
CA PRO A 16 -17.04 3.19 3.99
C PRO A 16 -16.17 3.10 5.24
N HIS A 17 -15.38 2.04 5.31
CA HIS A 17 -14.54 1.78 6.48
C HIS A 17 -13.16 2.42 6.31
N LYS A 18 -12.78 3.27 7.26
CA LYS A 18 -11.44 3.84 7.31
C LYS A 18 -10.49 2.84 7.92
N THR A 19 -9.55 2.34 7.11
CA THR A 19 -8.47 1.47 7.54
C THR A 19 -7.18 2.26 7.63
N THR A 20 -6.39 2.02 8.68
CA THR A 20 -5.05 2.60 8.81
C THR A 20 -4.01 1.52 8.59
N ILE A 21 -3.19 1.68 7.55
CA ILE A 21 -2.06 0.81 7.25
C ILE A 21 -0.80 1.38 7.87
N SER A 22 -0.02 0.51 8.51
CA SER A 22 1.29 0.86 9.04
C SER A 22 2.37 0.30 8.12
N LEU A 23 3.06 1.19 7.40
CA LEU A 23 4.15 0.84 6.48
C LEU A 23 5.46 1.47 6.96
N PRO A 24 6.61 0.79 6.81
CA PRO A 24 7.90 1.43 7.05
C PRO A 24 8.07 2.65 6.13
N ASP A 25 8.50 3.78 6.70
CA ASP A 25 8.58 5.05 5.97
C ASP A 25 9.48 4.94 4.73
N TYR A 26 10.65 4.32 4.89
CA TYR A 26 11.59 4.06 3.80
C TYR A 26 10.98 3.23 2.65
N LEU A 27 10.10 2.27 2.98
CA LEU A 27 9.50 1.40 1.98
C LEU A 27 8.46 2.17 1.16
N PHE A 28 7.69 3.01 1.84
CA PHE A 28 6.74 3.90 1.17
C PHE A 28 7.46 4.93 0.29
N GLU A 29 8.57 5.51 0.76
CA GLU A 29 9.33 6.48 -0.03
C GLU A 29 9.96 5.86 -1.28
N LEU A 30 10.57 4.67 -1.16
CA LEU A 30 11.09 3.95 -2.33
C LEU A 30 9.98 3.62 -3.34
N PHE A 31 8.81 3.23 -2.84
CA PHE A 31 7.67 2.94 -3.68
C PHE A 31 7.09 4.18 -4.36
N ALA A 32 7.00 5.30 -3.63
CA ALA A 32 6.62 6.60 -4.15
C ALA A 32 7.57 7.04 -5.26
N VAL A 33 8.89 6.91 -5.08
CA VAL A 33 9.86 7.20 -6.14
C VAL A 33 9.62 6.33 -7.37
N LYS A 34 9.35 5.03 -7.19
CA LYS A 34 9.08 4.11 -8.31
C LYS A 34 7.80 4.47 -9.08
N LEU A 35 6.77 4.94 -8.39
CA LEU A 35 5.48 5.31 -8.99
C LEU A 35 5.42 6.77 -9.50
N GLY A 36 6.48 7.56 -9.26
CA GLY A 36 6.56 8.95 -9.70
C GLY A 36 6.05 9.99 -8.69
N GLY A 37 5.80 9.59 -7.44
CA GLY A 37 5.27 10.46 -6.40
C GLY A 37 4.55 9.76 -5.26
N THR A 38 4.33 10.49 -4.17
CA THR A 38 3.65 9.99 -2.96
C THR A 38 2.15 9.82 -3.17
N THR A 39 1.53 10.65 -4.01
CA THR A 39 0.12 10.54 -4.39
C THR A 39 -0.14 9.23 -5.15
N GLN A 40 0.65 8.93 -6.20
CA GLN A 40 0.46 7.68 -6.95
C GLN A 40 0.67 6.44 -6.07
N ALA A 41 1.62 6.49 -5.12
CA ALA A 41 1.80 5.41 -4.15
C ALA A 41 0.60 5.24 -3.21
N GLN A 42 -0.03 6.32 -2.77
CA GLN A 42 -1.26 6.22 -1.98
C GLN A 42 -2.43 5.69 -2.80
N ASP A 43 -2.63 6.18 -4.03
CA ASP A 43 -3.67 5.70 -4.94
C ASP A 43 -3.49 4.22 -5.27
N TRP A 44 -2.25 3.79 -5.49
CA TRP A 44 -1.97 2.37 -5.75
C TRP A 44 -2.29 1.51 -4.52
N ILE A 45 -1.89 1.95 -3.32
CA ILE A 45 -2.22 1.23 -2.09
C ILE A 45 -3.73 1.17 -1.92
N GLN A 46 -4.45 2.28 -2.13
CA GLN A 46 -5.90 2.33 -2.09
C GLN A 46 -6.55 1.32 -3.08
N ALA A 47 -6.09 1.28 -4.33
CA ALA A 47 -6.60 0.36 -5.34
C ALA A 47 -6.27 -1.12 -5.05
N GLU A 48 -5.10 -1.41 -4.49
CA GLU A 48 -4.70 -2.78 -4.10
C GLU A 48 -5.62 -3.32 -3.00
N LEU A 49 -6.12 -2.45 -2.12
CA LEU A 49 -7.04 -2.78 -1.05
C LEU A 49 -8.45 -3.03 -1.55
N GLU A 50 -8.93 -2.20 -2.46
CA GLU A 50 -10.23 -2.41 -3.12
C GLU A 50 -10.26 -3.68 -3.95
N ARG A 51 -9.10 -4.12 -4.47
CA ARG A 51 -8.97 -5.40 -5.18
C ARG A 51 -8.88 -6.61 -4.25
N ASN A 52 -8.41 -6.40 -3.02
CA ASN A 52 -8.24 -7.46 -2.03
C ASN A 52 -8.91 -7.05 -0.70
N PRO A 53 -10.26 -7.07 -0.64
CA PRO A 53 -11.02 -6.93 0.60
C PRO A 53 -10.51 -7.89 1.66
N THR A 54 -9.58 -7.45 2.49
CA THR A 54 -9.17 -8.19 3.67
C THR A 54 -10.00 -7.69 4.83
N LYS A 55 -10.73 -8.62 5.48
CA LYS A 55 -11.61 -8.32 6.62
C LYS A 55 -10.85 -7.76 7.85
N TYR A 56 -9.51 -7.73 7.83
CA TYR A 56 -8.65 -7.32 8.95
C TYR A 56 -7.45 -6.46 8.52
N ALA A 57 -7.35 -5.26 9.10
CA ALA A 57 -6.29 -4.27 8.82
C ALA A 57 -4.84 -4.74 9.01
N ILE A 58 -4.61 -5.73 9.88
CA ILE A 58 -3.28 -6.31 10.12
C ILE A 58 -2.83 -7.15 8.92
N ASP A 59 -3.74 -7.99 8.40
CA ASP A 59 -3.47 -8.85 7.24
C ASP A 59 -3.19 -7.97 6.01
N THR A 60 -4.03 -6.95 5.85
CA THR A 60 -3.91 -5.89 4.86
C THR A 60 -2.55 -5.18 4.88
N SER A 61 -2.06 -4.75 6.05
CA SER A 61 -0.78 -4.04 6.15
C SER A 61 0.41 -4.92 5.75
N GLN A 62 0.35 -6.22 6.09
CA GLN A 62 1.38 -7.17 5.71
C GLN A 62 1.34 -7.50 4.21
N GLN A 63 0.14 -7.65 3.64
CA GLN A 63 -0.03 -7.92 2.22
C GLN A 63 0.50 -6.76 1.38
N VAL A 64 0.09 -5.51 1.68
CA VAL A 64 0.60 -4.32 0.99
C VAL A 64 2.12 -4.22 1.14
N ARG A 65 2.68 -4.49 2.33
CA ARG A 65 4.13 -4.52 2.51
C ARG A 65 4.80 -5.56 1.62
N LYS A 66 4.26 -6.79 1.56
CA LYS A 66 4.78 -7.86 0.71
C LYS A 66 4.71 -7.49 -0.76
N THR A 67 3.58 -6.97 -1.24
CA THR A 67 3.41 -6.59 -2.64
C THR A 67 4.32 -5.44 -3.03
N ILE A 68 4.42 -4.39 -2.21
CA ILE A 68 5.36 -3.29 -2.44
C ILE A 68 6.81 -3.79 -2.45
N THR A 69 7.18 -4.66 -1.50
CA THR A 69 8.53 -5.25 -1.46
C THR A 69 8.79 -6.03 -2.73
N LEU A 70 7.87 -6.89 -3.15
CA LEU A 70 7.99 -7.65 -4.40
C LEU A 70 8.17 -6.70 -5.59
N LEU A 71 7.28 -5.72 -5.75
CA LEU A 71 7.33 -4.75 -6.83
C LEU A 71 8.67 -4.00 -6.85
N LEU A 72 9.22 -3.60 -5.70
CA LEU A 72 10.52 -2.95 -5.61
C LEU A 72 11.70 -3.90 -5.87
N THR A 73 11.54 -5.20 -5.57
CA THR A 73 12.60 -6.20 -5.69
C THR A 73 12.62 -6.85 -7.07
N VAL A 74 11.52 -6.83 -7.84
CA VAL A 74 11.57 -7.30 -9.23
C VAL A 74 12.48 -6.32 -9.99
N PRO A 75 13.70 -6.73 -10.41
CA PRO A 75 14.43 -5.94 -11.37
C PRO A 75 13.54 -5.96 -12.61
N SER A 76 13.17 -4.80 -13.13
CA SER A 76 12.57 -4.76 -14.46
C SER A 76 13.45 -5.62 -15.34
N LEU A 77 12.88 -6.62 -16.02
CA LEU A 77 13.49 -7.21 -17.20
C LEU A 77 13.84 -6.03 -18.09
N ALA A 78 15.08 -5.55 -17.96
CA ALA A 78 15.65 -4.55 -18.84
C ALA A 78 15.69 -5.24 -20.19
N THR A 79 14.68 -4.96 -21.01
CA THR A 79 14.61 -5.35 -22.41
C THR A 79 14.33 -4.08 -23.18
#